data_AF-A0A537VL94-F1
#
_entry.id   AF-A0A537VL94-F1
#
_cell.length_a   1.000
_cell.length_b   1.000
_cell.length_c   1.000
_cell.angle_alpha   90.00
_cell.angle_beta   90.00
_cell.angle_gamma   90.00
#
_symmetry.space_group_name_H-M   'P 1'
#
loop_
_entity.id
_entity.type
_entity.pdbx_description
1 polymer ?
#
loop_
_entity_poly.entity_id
_entity_poly.type
_entity_poly.pdbx_seq_one_letter_code
_entity_poly.pdbx_strand_id
1 'polypeptide(L)'
;MDDVLAAAGPQLRRAPDDPLGSSRVRPADGRAGADDMSDVTTQRERAMPEMSGPVLGMVVFVASEAMFFAAFFGGYFTIRANAPVWPPPDVPHLKIDIASILTVVLVLSSVAVQLSLRATRDGRRRQALWWLGATIGLGVVFLGLQLYDYSQLGFGLKDGVFGTLFYVMTGIHMAHVVGGVAFFVDVVWLCLFTTFYLLTPR
;
A
#
# COMPACT_ATOMS: atom_id res chain seq x y z
N MET A 1 -27.23 6.49 -80.15
CA MET A 1 -26.62 5.43 -79.31
C MET A 1 -26.47 6.00 -77.91
N ASP A 2 -27.54 6.51 -77.30
CA ASP A 2 -28.75 5.82 -76.83
C ASP A 2 -28.52 5.30 -75.40
N ASP A 3 -29.16 6.03 -74.48
CA ASP A 3 -29.76 5.58 -73.22
C ASP A 3 -28.79 5.19 -72.08
N VAL A 4 -28.90 5.70 -70.85
CA VAL A 4 -30.07 5.79 -69.95
C VAL A 4 -29.65 6.77 -68.82
N LEU A 5 -30.21 7.97 -68.60
CA LEU A 5 -31.53 8.33 -68.06
C LEU A 5 -32.01 7.52 -66.85
N ALA A 6 -31.60 7.92 -65.64
CA ALA A 6 -32.41 7.96 -64.39
C ALA A 6 -31.46 7.99 -63.17
N ALA A 7 -31.56 8.85 -62.17
CA ALA A 7 -32.52 9.88 -61.84
C ALA A 7 -31.81 10.89 -60.93
N ALA A 8 -31.75 12.15 -61.35
CA ALA A 8 -31.42 13.27 -60.48
C ALA A 8 -32.54 14.30 -60.64
N GLY A 9 -33.40 14.36 -59.63
CA GLY A 9 -34.42 15.37 -59.43
C GLY A 9 -34.27 16.00 -58.04
N PRO A 10 -34.82 17.19 -57.79
CA PRO A 10 -33.98 18.36 -57.55
C PRO A 10 -34.30 19.13 -56.25
N GLN A 11 -33.36 19.98 -55.83
CA GLN A 11 -33.59 21.32 -55.24
C GLN A 11 -34.25 21.36 -53.83
N LEU A 12 -33.54 21.78 -52.76
CA LEU A 12 -33.64 23.11 -52.08
C LEU A 12 -33.50 22.80 -50.58
N ARG A 13 -32.96 23.59 -49.65
CA ARG A 13 -32.39 24.94 -49.55
C ARG A 13 -31.92 25.03 -48.07
N ARG A 14 -30.70 25.52 -47.79
CA ARG A 14 -30.26 25.82 -46.41
C ARG A 14 -31.23 26.81 -45.75
N ALA A 15 -31.54 26.60 -44.48
CA ALA A 15 -32.13 27.62 -43.61
C ALA A 15 -31.33 27.75 -42.31
N PRO A 16 -31.31 28.96 -41.70
CA PRO A 16 -30.21 29.47 -40.88
C PRO A 16 -30.41 29.29 -39.37
N ASP A 17 -29.33 29.55 -38.65
CA ASP A 17 -29.18 29.63 -37.20
C ASP A 17 -30.38 30.26 -36.47
N ASP A 18 -30.97 29.51 -35.53
CA ASP A 18 -31.94 30.02 -34.55
C ASP A 18 -31.26 30.13 -33.17
N PRO A 19 -31.00 31.35 -32.66
CA PRO A 19 -30.32 31.54 -31.37
C PRO A 19 -31.23 31.42 -30.14
N LEU A 20 -32.51 31.04 -30.23
CA LEU A 20 -33.43 31.09 -29.07
C LEU A 20 -34.29 29.83 -28.91
N GLY A 21 -33.66 28.73 -28.46
CA GLY A 21 -34.34 27.52 -28.01
C GLY A 21 -34.95 27.64 -26.61
N SER A 22 -36.19 28.15 -26.55
CA SER A 22 -37.27 27.84 -25.61
C SER A 22 -36.89 27.04 -24.33
N SER A 23 -36.73 27.74 -23.21
CA SER A 23 -36.73 27.14 -21.87
C SER A 23 -38.15 26.69 -21.50
N ARG A 24 -38.48 25.43 -21.81
CA ARG A 24 -39.73 24.82 -21.39
C ARG A 24 -39.64 24.45 -19.91
N VAL A 25 -40.16 25.30 -19.03
CA VAL A 25 -40.33 24.99 -17.59
C VAL A 25 -41.26 23.78 -17.46
N ARG A 26 -40.68 22.67 -17.02
CA ARG A 26 -41.39 21.41 -16.75
C ARG A 26 -42.23 21.58 -15.47
N PRO A 27 -43.51 21.16 -15.44
CA PRO A 27 -44.35 21.32 -14.25
C PRO A 27 -43.76 20.53 -13.08
N ALA A 28 -43.74 21.15 -11.90
CA ALA A 28 -43.35 20.49 -10.66
C ALA A 28 -44.41 19.44 -10.29
N ASP A 29 -44.13 18.18 -10.65
CA ASP A 29 -44.85 17.03 -10.12
C ASP A 29 -44.42 16.83 -8.66
N GLY A 30 -45.39 16.85 -7.75
CA GLY A 30 -45.19 16.65 -6.30
C GLY A 30 -44.69 15.25 -5.90
N ARG A 31 -44.46 14.36 -6.88
CA ARG A 31 -43.78 13.06 -6.69
C ARG A 31 -42.25 13.16 -6.70
N ALA A 32 -41.69 14.26 -7.22
CA ALA A 32 -40.25 14.44 -7.33
C ALA A 32 -39.52 14.47 -5.97
N GLY A 33 -40.19 14.88 -4.88
CA GLY A 33 -39.55 14.94 -3.56
C GLY A 33 -39.35 13.59 -2.88
N ALA A 34 -40.18 12.58 -3.19
CA ALA A 34 -40.04 11.23 -2.64
C ALA A 34 -39.03 10.41 -3.46
N ASP A 35 -39.07 10.56 -4.79
CA ASP A 35 -38.17 9.85 -5.70
C ASP A 35 -36.72 10.38 -5.60
N ASP A 36 -36.53 11.70 -5.47
CA ASP A 36 -35.20 12.33 -5.29
C ASP A 36 -34.56 11.96 -3.94
N MET A 37 -35.34 11.93 -2.85
CA MET A 37 -34.83 11.47 -1.56
C MET A 37 -34.44 9.98 -1.61
N SER A 38 -35.22 9.15 -2.31
CA SER A 38 -34.93 7.72 -2.47
C SER A 38 -33.68 7.46 -3.33
N ASP A 39 -33.47 8.25 -4.37
CA ASP A 39 -32.30 8.17 -5.25
C ASP A 39 -31.03 8.67 -4.54
N VAL A 40 -31.15 9.74 -3.73
CA VAL A 40 -30.05 10.21 -2.88
C VAL A 40 -29.71 9.20 -1.79
N THR A 41 -30.69 8.54 -1.16
CA THR A 41 -30.40 7.47 -0.18
C THR A 41 -29.74 6.26 -0.85
N THR A 42 -30.19 5.87 -2.05
CA THR A 42 -29.67 4.71 -2.78
C THR A 42 -28.27 5.00 -3.37
N GLN A 43 -28.02 6.21 -3.87
CA GLN A 43 -26.69 6.66 -4.32
C GLN A 43 -25.70 6.78 -3.18
N ARG A 44 -26.14 7.27 -2.01
CA ARG A 44 -25.29 7.40 -0.82
C ARG A 44 -24.90 6.05 -0.24
N GLU A 45 -25.78 5.05 -0.30
CA GLU A 45 -25.45 3.66 0.05
C GLU A 45 -24.46 3.03 -0.95
N ARG A 46 -24.52 3.42 -2.23
CA ARG A 46 -23.67 2.87 -3.30
C ARG A 46 -22.27 3.50 -3.38
N ALA A 47 -21.97 4.51 -2.57
CA ALA A 47 -20.73 5.28 -2.62
C ALA A 47 -19.68 4.86 -1.57
N MET A 48 -19.87 3.75 -0.86
CA MET A 48 -18.77 3.11 -0.14
C MET A 48 -18.13 2.08 -1.06
N PRO A 49 -16.86 2.24 -1.48
CA PRO A 49 -16.16 1.19 -2.20
C PRO A 49 -16.15 -0.05 -1.32
N GLU A 50 -16.95 -1.06 -1.66
CA GLU A 50 -16.91 -2.34 -0.96
C GLU A 50 -15.48 -2.89 -1.12
N MET A 51 -14.74 -2.96 -0.02
CA MET A 51 -13.40 -3.54 -0.07
C MET A 51 -13.54 -5.02 -0.37
N SER A 52 -12.78 -5.52 -1.34
CA SER A 52 -12.76 -6.95 -1.62
C SER A 52 -12.34 -7.72 -0.36
N GLY A 53 -12.92 -8.90 -0.14
CA GLY A 53 -12.63 -9.75 1.03
C GLY A 53 -11.13 -9.89 1.35
N PRO A 54 -10.23 -10.11 0.37
CA PRO A 54 -8.79 -10.14 0.59
C PRO A 54 -8.18 -8.82 1.08
N VAL A 55 -8.64 -7.68 0.55
CA VAL A 55 -8.17 -6.35 0.98
C VAL A 55 -8.62 -6.07 2.41
N LEU A 56 -9.87 -6.38 2.74
CA LEU A 56 -10.36 -6.27 4.12
C LEU A 56 -9.56 -7.17 5.07
N GLY A 57 -9.29 -8.41 4.67
CA GLY A 57 -8.45 -9.35 5.43
C GLY A 57 -7.06 -8.78 5.70
N MET A 58 -6.39 -8.21 4.69
CA MET A 58 -5.08 -7.59 4.84
C MET A 58 -5.12 -6.36 5.76
N VAL A 59 -6.14 -5.51 5.65
CA VAL A 59 -6.29 -4.33 6.51
C VAL A 59 -6.47 -4.73 7.98
N VAL A 60 -7.34 -5.71 8.26
CA VAL A 60 -7.57 -6.21 9.62
C VAL A 60 -6.31 -6.89 10.18
N PHE A 61 -5.59 -7.66 9.35
CA PHE A 61 -4.31 -8.26 9.73
C PHE A 61 -3.26 -7.20 10.11
N VAL A 62 -3.06 -6.18 9.28
CA VAL A 62 -2.11 -5.10 9.59
C VAL A 62 -2.54 -4.31 10.84
N ALA A 63 -3.84 -4.08 11.01
CA ALA A 63 -4.36 -3.40 12.19
C ALA A 63 -4.10 -4.20 13.48
N SER A 64 -4.21 -5.54 13.44
CA SER A 64 -3.94 -6.38 14.61
C SER A 64 -2.45 -6.41 14.97
N GLU A 65 -1.56 -6.45 13.98
CA GLU A 65 -0.12 -6.32 14.23
C GLU A 65 0.24 -4.93 14.79
N ALA A 66 -0.38 -3.86 14.28
CA ALA A 66 -0.17 -2.52 14.82
C ALA A 66 -0.60 -2.41 16.29
N MET A 67 -1.75 -2.99 16.66
CA MET A 67 -2.20 -3.06 18.06
C MET A 67 -1.26 -3.91 18.92
N PHE A 68 -0.77 -5.03 18.40
CA PHE A 68 0.21 -5.88 19.06
C PHE A 68 1.49 -5.09 19.42
N PHE A 69 2.07 -4.35 18.46
CA PHE A 69 3.22 -3.48 18.73
C PHE A 69 2.88 -2.34 19.71
N ALA A 70 1.69 -1.72 19.59
CA ALA A 70 1.26 -0.65 20.46
C ALA A 70 1.21 -1.07 21.94
N ALA A 71 0.85 -2.32 22.23
CA ALA A 71 0.88 -2.86 23.59
C ALA A 71 2.30 -2.87 24.19
N PHE A 72 3.32 -3.26 23.43
CA PHE A 72 4.71 -3.21 23.88
C PHE A 72 5.21 -1.79 24.11
N PHE A 73 4.89 -0.85 23.21
CA PHE A 73 5.21 0.56 23.41
C PHE A 73 4.50 1.13 24.64
N GLY A 74 3.23 0.79 24.88
CA GLY A 74 2.50 1.15 26.09
C GLY A 74 3.19 0.65 27.36
N GLY A 75 3.67 -0.59 27.37
CA GLY A 75 4.49 -1.14 28.45
C GLY A 75 5.79 -0.37 28.66
N TYR A 76 6.54 -0.10 27.58
CA TYR A 76 7.77 0.69 27.63
C TYR A 76 7.54 2.10 28.20
N PHE A 77 6.54 2.83 27.71
CA PHE A 77 6.24 4.18 28.20
C PHE A 77 5.78 4.20 29.65
N THR A 78 5.01 3.19 30.07
CA THR A 78 4.59 3.05 31.47
C THR A 78 5.81 2.87 32.38
N ILE A 79 6.74 1.98 32.02
CA ILE A 79 7.95 1.74 32.81
C ILE A 79 8.84 2.98 32.80
N ARG A 80 9.03 3.62 31.64
CA ARG A 80 9.78 4.87 31.51
C ARG A 80 9.22 5.99 32.39
N ALA A 81 7.89 6.14 32.45
CA ALA A 81 7.24 7.18 33.24
C ALA A 81 7.38 6.98 34.75
N ASN A 82 7.55 5.74 35.20
CA ASN A 82 7.69 5.40 36.62
C ASN A 82 9.16 5.20 37.06
N ALA A 83 10.12 5.19 36.12
CA ALA A 83 11.53 5.01 36.42
C ALA A 83 12.22 6.37 36.69
N PRO A 84 12.92 6.55 37.83
CA PRO A 84 13.58 7.82 38.17
C PRO A 84 14.79 8.14 37.28
N VAL A 85 15.45 7.13 36.71
CA VAL A 85 16.57 7.26 35.77
C VAL A 85 16.34 6.30 34.61
N TRP A 86 16.43 6.79 33.37
CA TRP A 86 16.27 5.97 32.17
C TRP A 86 17.09 6.51 30.99
N PRO A 87 17.94 5.69 30.34
CA PRO A 87 18.21 4.28 30.61
C PRO A 87 18.85 4.05 32.00
N PRO A 88 18.74 2.84 32.58
CA PRO A 88 19.48 2.46 33.78
C PRO A 88 21.00 2.73 33.62
N PRO A 89 21.73 3.16 34.66
CA PRO A 89 23.14 3.57 34.56
C PRO A 89 24.10 2.46 34.09
N ASP A 90 23.68 1.20 34.26
CA ASP A 90 24.36 -0.02 33.87
C ASP A 90 24.28 -0.32 32.37
N VAL A 91 23.46 0.41 31.61
CA VAL A 91 23.31 0.21 30.16
C VAL A 91 24.24 1.15 29.38
N PRO A 92 25.19 0.62 28.58
CA PRO A 92 26.01 1.42 27.68
C PRO A 92 25.15 2.25 26.71
N HIS A 93 25.58 3.47 26.41
CA HIS A 93 24.86 4.31 25.45
C HIS A 93 24.79 3.64 24.07
N LEU A 94 23.59 3.60 23.49
CA LEU A 94 23.36 3.04 22.17
C LEU A 94 24.03 3.91 21.10
N LYS A 95 24.65 3.26 20.11
CA LYS A 95 25.27 3.93 18.96
C LYS A 95 24.18 4.39 17.99
N ILE A 96 23.90 5.70 17.98
CA ILE A 96 22.89 6.31 17.10
C ILE A 96 23.26 6.14 15.62
N ASP A 97 24.55 6.04 15.30
CA ASP A 97 25.06 5.92 13.94
C ASP A 97 24.55 4.67 13.21
N ILE A 98 24.58 3.51 13.87
CA ILE A 98 24.12 2.26 13.25
C ILE A 98 22.58 2.27 13.11
N ALA A 99 21.87 2.74 14.13
CA ALA A 99 20.41 2.86 14.11
C ALA A 99 19.90 3.81 13.00
N SER A 100 20.62 4.90 12.74
CA SER A 100 20.28 5.84 11.66
C SER A 100 20.54 5.24 10.28
N ILE A 101 21.64 4.49 10.09
CA ILE A 101 21.89 3.73 8.86
C ILE A 101 20.78 2.70 8.61
N LEU A 102 20.41 1.92 9.63
CA LEU A 102 19.32 0.95 9.55
C LEU A 102 18.00 1.61 9.09
N THR A 103 17.70 2.80 9.61
CA THR A 103 16.52 3.57 9.23
C THR A 103 16.58 4.01 7.76
N VAL A 104 17.72 4.52 7.31
CA VAL A 104 17.92 4.92 5.90
C VAL A 104 17.71 3.73 4.97
N VAL A 105 18.23 2.54 5.31
CA VAL A 105 18.05 1.32 4.52
C VAL A 105 16.56 0.97 4.37
N LEU A 106 15.76 1.03 5.43
CA LEU A 106 14.32 0.76 5.38
C LEU A 106 13.55 1.82 4.55
N VAL A 107 13.92 3.09 4.66
CA VAL A 107 13.33 4.16 3.86
C VAL A 107 13.64 3.95 2.37
N LEU A 108 14.87 3.62 2.03
CA LEU A 108 15.26 3.29 0.66
C LEU A 108 14.51 2.06 0.13
N SER A 109 14.30 1.05 0.97
CA SER A 109 13.51 -0.14 0.64
C SER A 109 12.05 0.20 0.33
N SER A 110 11.48 1.15 1.08
CA SER A 110 10.13 1.67 0.87
C SER A 110 10.01 2.43 -0.46
N VAL A 111 11.03 3.21 -0.83
CA VAL A 111 11.08 3.86 -2.15
C VAL A 111 11.17 2.81 -3.26
N ALA A 112 12.03 1.80 -3.10
CA ALA A 112 12.18 0.73 -4.09
C ALA A 112 10.87 -0.03 -4.35
N VAL A 113 10.11 -0.39 -3.30
CA VAL A 113 8.83 -1.10 -3.49
C VAL A 113 7.77 -0.20 -4.14
N GLN A 114 7.77 1.10 -3.85
CA GLN A 114 6.90 2.06 -4.53
C GLN A 114 7.24 2.21 -6.02
N LEU A 115 8.52 2.16 -6.38
CA LEU A 115 8.96 2.13 -7.78
C LEU A 115 8.55 0.82 -8.47
N SER A 116 8.60 -0.31 -7.76
CA SER A 116 8.08 -1.59 -8.25
C SER A 116 6.58 -1.53 -8.53
N LEU A 117 5.80 -0.93 -7.63
CA LEU A 117 4.36 -0.74 -7.81
C LEU A 117 4.05 0.13 -9.04
N ARG A 118 4.77 1.24 -9.21
CA ARG A 118 4.63 2.11 -10.39
C ARG A 118 4.95 1.35 -11.68
N ALA A 119 6.07 0.63 -11.73
CA ALA A 119 6.43 -0.18 -12.88
C ALA A 119 5.40 -1.27 -13.20
N THR A 120 4.75 -1.84 -12.17
CA THR A 120 3.67 -2.83 -12.34
C THR A 120 2.42 -2.20 -12.96
N ARG A 121 2.04 -1.00 -12.51
CA ARG A 121 0.91 -0.25 -13.08
C ARG A 121 1.17 0.15 -14.55
N ASP A 122 2.41 0.43 -14.90
CA ASP A 122 2.82 0.74 -16.27
C ASP A 122 3.00 -0.51 -17.17
N GLY A 123 2.70 -1.71 -16.67
CA GLY A 123 2.88 -2.98 -17.40
C GLY A 123 4.34 -3.39 -17.60
N ARG A 124 5.32 -2.69 -17.00
CA ARG A 124 6.76 -2.92 -17.14
C ARG A 124 7.25 -4.01 -16.19
N ARG A 125 6.83 -5.26 -16.42
CA ARG A 125 7.08 -6.42 -15.55
C ARG A 125 8.56 -6.62 -15.16
N ARG A 126 9.48 -6.55 -16.12
CA ARG A 126 10.93 -6.73 -15.84
C ARG A 126 11.46 -5.66 -14.88
N GLN A 127 11.00 -4.42 -15.01
CA GLN A 127 11.40 -3.33 -14.12
C GLN A 127 10.77 -3.51 -12.73
N ALA A 128 9.51 -3.92 -12.65
CA ALA A 128 8.84 -4.22 -11.39
C ALA A 128 9.58 -5.31 -10.59
N LEU A 129 9.98 -6.41 -11.24
CA LEU A 129 10.75 -7.50 -10.62
C LEU A 129 12.14 -7.04 -10.16
N TRP A 130 12.80 -6.18 -10.94
CA TRP A 130 14.10 -5.61 -10.55
C TRP A 130 13.99 -4.77 -9.27
N TRP A 131 13.01 -3.87 -9.21
CA TRP A 131 12.78 -3.04 -8.01
C TRP A 131 12.35 -3.88 -6.80
N LEU A 132 11.54 -4.92 -7.01
CA LEU A 132 11.13 -5.84 -5.95
C LEU A 132 12.34 -6.65 -5.42
N GLY A 133 13.23 -7.08 -6.31
CA GLY A 133 14.50 -7.70 -5.93
C GLY A 133 15.41 -6.76 -5.14
N ALA A 134 15.46 -5.47 -5.50
CA ALA A 134 16.19 -4.47 -4.74
C ALA A 134 15.63 -4.27 -3.32
N THR A 135 14.29 -4.25 -3.16
CA THR A 135 13.62 -4.23 -1.85
C THR A 135 14.01 -5.43 -0.98
N ILE A 136 13.99 -6.64 -1.55
CA ILE A 136 14.42 -7.86 -0.86
C ILE A 136 15.89 -7.77 -0.43
N GLY A 137 16.77 -7.33 -1.33
CA GLY A 137 18.20 -7.16 -1.03
C GLY A 137 18.44 -6.16 0.11
N LEU A 138 17.75 -5.02 0.11
CA LEU A 138 17.82 -4.04 1.20
C LEU A 138 17.28 -4.62 2.52
N GLY A 139 16.23 -5.45 2.49
CA GLY A 139 15.73 -6.17 3.66
C GLY A 139 16.77 -7.13 4.25
N VAL A 140 17.49 -7.89 3.42
CA VAL A 140 18.57 -8.78 3.87
C VAL A 140 19.73 -7.98 4.46
N VAL A 141 20.11 -6.86 3.84
CA VAL A 141 21.14 -5.95 4.37
C VAL A 141 20.72 -5.40 5.74
N PHE A 142 19.46 -4.99 5.90
CA PHE A 142 18.92 -4.55 7.19
C PHE A 142 19.03 -5.64 8.26
N LEU A 143 18.63 -6.89 7.94
CA LEU A 143 18.75 -8.01 8.87
C LEU A 143 20.21 -8.28 9.29
N GLY A 144 21.14 -8.24 8.34
CA GLY A 144 22.57 -8.39 8.61
C GLY A 144 23.12 -7.28 9.50
N LEU A 145 22.77 -6.02 9.22
CA LEU A 145 23.18 -4.87 10.03
C LEU A 145 22.57 -4.92 11.44
N GLN A 146 21.32 -5.37 11.58
CA GLN A 146 20.65 -5.51 12.87
C GLN A 146 21.31 -6.58 13.74
N LEU A 147 21.71 -7.71 13.15
CA LEU A 147 22.46 -8.76 13.86
C LEU A 147 23.88 -8.30 14.22
N TYR A 148 24.52 -7.54 13.34
CA TYR A 148 25.80 -6.92 13.64
C TYR A 148 25.68 -5.96 14.82
N ASP A 149 24.66 -5.11 14.85
CA ASP A 149 24.39 -4.20 15.97
C ASP A 149 24.22 -4.99 17.29
N TYR A 150 23.45 -6.07 17.27
CA TYR A 150 23.29 -6.94 18.45
C TYR A 150 24.59 -7.52 18.98
N SER A 151 25.56 -7.82 18.10
CA SER A 151 26.89 -8.31 18.51
C SER A 151 27.76 -7.22 19.17
N GLN A 152 27.41 -5.95 18.98
CA GLN A 152 28.15 -4.79 19.49
C GLN A 152 27.53 -4.21 20.77
N LEU A 153 26.32 -4.65 21.15
CA LEU A 153 25.66 -4.21 22.37
C LEU A 153 26.32 -4.86 23.58
N GLY A 154 26.65 -4.04 24.59
CA GLY A 154 27.24 -4.50 25.85
C GLY A 154 26.23 -4.98 26.89
N PHE A 155 24.97 -5.17 26.51
CA PHE A 155 23.89 -5.66 27.36
C PHE A 155 23.06 -6.70 26.60
N GLY A 156 22.39 -7.60 27.31
CA GLY A 156 21.59 -8.69 26.78
C GLY A 156 20.16 -8.72 27.33
N LEU A 157 19.42 -9.77 26.96
CA LEU A 157 18.04 -10.02 27.41
C LEU A 157 17.89 -10.13 28.94
N LYS A 158 18.96 -10.50 29.65
CA LYS A 158 18.93 -10.73 31.11
C LYS A 158 19.33 -9.50 31.92
N ASP A 159 19.73 -8.41 31.27
CA ASP A 159 20.26 -7.21 31.92
C ASP A 159 19.13 -6.24 32.30
N GLY A 160 18.18 -6.78 33.08
CA GLY A 160 17.05 -6.04 33.60
C GLY A 160 15.95 -5.72 32.58
N VAL A 161 15.06 -4.84 33.02
CA VAL A 161 13.83 -4.50 32.29
C VAL A 161 14.13 -3.76 30.99
N PHE A 162 15.17 -2.92 30.96
CA PHE A 162 15.59 -2.22 29.75
C PHE A 162 16.04 -3.19 28.64
N GLY A 163 16.99 -4.09 28.96
CA GLY A 163 17.48 -5.07 28.01
C GLY A 163 16.38 -5.99 27.50
N THR A 164 15.51 -6.47 28.40
CA THR A 164 14.35 -7.30 28.04
C THR A 164 13.43 -6.58 27.06
N LEU A 165 12.99 -5.35 27.37
CA LEU A 165 12.09 -4.58 26.50
C LEU A 165 12.74 -4.28 25.15
N PHE A 166 14.01 -3.87 25.16
CA PHE A 166 14.76 -3.58 23.94
C PHE A 166 14.76 -4.80 23.01
N TYR A 167 15.30 -5.93 23.47
CA TYR A 167 15.44 -7.12 22.63
C TYR A 167 14.11 -7.78 22.26
N VAL A 168 13.09 -7.73 23.13
CA VAL A 168 11.76 -8.24 22.77
C VAL A 168 11.16 -7.38 21.66
N MET A 169 11.14 -6.05 21.82
CA MET A 169 10.54 -5.14 20.83
C MET A 169 11.29 -5.18 19.48
N THR A 170 12.62 -5.10 19.50
CA THR A 170 13.42 -5.16 18.26
C THR A 170 13.46 -6.57 17.68
N GLY A 171 13.37 -7.60 18.52
CA GLY A 171 13.29 -9.01 18.11
C GLY A 171 12.00 -9.34 17.36
N ILE A 172 10.83 -8.92 17.88
CA ILE A 172 9.56 -9.12 17.17
C ILE A 172 9.52 -8.28 15.88
N HIS A 173 10.13 -7.10 15.88
CA HIS A 173 10.27 -6.29 14.67
C HIS A 173 11.11 -7.00 13.62
N MET A 174 12.25 -7.59 14.03
CA MET A 174 13.07 -8.40 13.14
C MET A 174 12.30 -9.60 12.58
N ALA A 175 11.52 -10.31 13.42
CA ALA A 175 10.67 -11.40 12.96
C ALA A 175 9.63 -10.94 11.92
N HIS A 176 9.01 -9.78 12.13
CA HIS A 176 8.08 -9.18 11.18
C HIS A 176 8.78 -8.82 9.85
N VAL A 177 9.99 -8.25 9.88
CA VAL A 177 10.78 -7.97 8.66
C VAL A 177 11.14 -9.26 7.92
N VAL A 178 11.52 -10.33 8.62
CA VAL A 178 11.75 -11.65 8.00
C VAL A 178 10.49 -12.16 7.32
N GLY A 179 9.32 -12.06 7.98
CA GLY A 179 8.03 -12.41 7.39
C GLY A 179 7.71 -11.60 6.13
N GLY A 180 7.96 -10.30 6.15
CA GLY A 180 7.77 -9.42 4.98
C GLY A 180 8.72 -9.73 3.81
N VAL A 181 9.98 -10.03 4.11
CA VAL A 181 10.96 -10.46 3.08
C VAL A 181 10.55 -11.80 2.47
N ALA A 182 10.13 -12.76 3.29
CA ALA A 182 9.61 -14.05 2.81
C ALA A 182 8.39 -13.86 1.90
N PHE A 183 7.43 -13.02 2.31
CA PHE A 183 6.27 -12.69 1.50
C PHE A 183 6.65 -12.09 0.13
N PHE A 184 7.63 -11.17 0.08
CA PHE A 184 8.10 -10.63 -1.21
C PHE A 184 8.82 -11.66 -2.06
N VAL A 185 9.60 -12.56 -1.46
CA VAL A 185 10.22 -13.69 -2.16
C VAL A 185 9.14 -14.59 -2.77
N ASP A 186 8.09 -14.91 -2.03
CA ASP A 186 6.96 -15.72 -2.51
C ASP A 186 6.25 -15.05 -3.70
N VAL A 187 6.05 -13.72 -3.64
CA VAL A 187 5.47 -12.94 -4.75
C VAL A 187 6.35 -13.01 -6.00
N VAL A 188 7.67 -12.83 -5.86
CA VAL A 188 8.61 -12.95 -6.98
C VAL A 188 8.58 -14.36 -7.55
N TRP A 189 8.61 -15.38 -6.69
CA TRP A 189 8.60 -16.77 -7.07
C TRP A 189 7.32 -17.13 -7.83
N LEU A 190 6.15 -16.74 -7.33
CA LEU A 190 4.86 -16.93 -7.98
C LEU A 190 4.81 -16.23 -9.35
N CYS A 191 5.35 -15.01 -9.43
CA CYS A 191 5.42 -14.25 -10.68
C CYS A 191 6.29 -14.98 -11.72
N LEU A 192 7.46 -15.50 -11.32
CA LEU A 192 8.35 -16.24 -12.22
C LEU A 192 7.74 -17.58 -12.63
N PHE A 193 7.17 -18.33 -11.68
CA PHE A 193 6.50 -19.60 -11.93
C PHE A 193 5.37 -19.46 -12.94
N THR A 194 4.50 -18.46 -12.76
CA THR A 194 3.40 -18.17 -13.68
C THR A 194 3.92 -17.81 -15.09
N THR A 195 5.02 -17.06 -15.17
CA THR A 195 5.66 -16.75 -16.47
C THR A 195 6.12 -18.03 -17.16
N PHE A 196 6.85 -18.88 -16.44
CA PHE A 196 7.40 -20.11 -16.96
C PHE A 196 6.31 -21.08 -17.43
N TYR A 197 5.25 -21.26 -16.63
CA TYR A 197 4.14 -22.16 -16.96
C TYR A 197 3.32 -21.70 -18.16
N LEU A 198 3.11 -20.38 -18.33
CA LEU A 198 2.35 -19.84 -19.45
C LEU A 198 3.15 -19.74 -20.75
N LEU A 199 4.49 -19.66 -20.68
CA LEU A 199 5.37 -19.55 -21.84
C LEU A 199 5.92 -20.88 -22.35
N THR A 200 5.69 -21.99 -21.65
CA THR A 200 6.07 -23.32 -22.13
C THR A 200 4.89 -23.92 -22.90
N PRO A 201 4.91 -23.95 -24.26
CA PRO A 201 3.88 -24.63 -25.02
C PRO A 201 4.00 -26.13 -24.74
N ARG A 202 2.87 -26.81 -24.53
CA ARG A 202 2.84 -28.28 -24.47
C ARG A 202 3.12 -28.89 -25.84
#